data_AF-A0A2S6R2Z5-F1
#
_entry.id   AF-A0A2S6R2Z5-F1
#
_cell.length_a   1.000
_cell.length_b   1.000
_cell.length_c   1.000
_cell.angle_alpha   90.00
_cell.angle_beta   90.00
_cell.angle_gamma   90.00
#
_symmetry.space_group_name_H-M   'P 1'
#
loop_
_entity.id
_entity.type
_entity.pdbx_description
1 polymer ?
#
loop_
_entity_poly.entity_id
_entity_poly.type
_entity_poly.pdbx_seq_one_letter_code
_entity_poly.pdbx_strand_id
1 'polypeptide(L)'
;MTDFAPVRHNMVESQLRPNAITDSRLIAAFEALPRERFVGPELAEVAYLDRSLPLGGGRHLLEPLVLATMLQALTISEADVVLDIGCGTGYSTAVMSKLAATVVALESDATLAARADENLTALGVDNAVVVAGELAEGYPSQAPFDVIFIGGAVPEIPAALSAQLVDGGRLCAVLADDAGNMRARLSIRTGDTFYHRTISDAAAPEMPGFAVPAGFVF
;
A
#
# COMPACT_ATOMS: atom_id res chain seq x y z
N MET A 1 25.03 0.60 -16.50
CA MET A 1 23.97 0.44 -15.48
C MET A 1 23.46 1.83 -15.19
N THR A 2 22.17 2.08 -15.38
CA THR A 2 21.55 3.38 -15.10
C THR A 2 21.69 3.70 -13.62
N ASP A 3 22.19 4.89 -13.30
CA ASP A 3 22.17 5.39 -11.92
C ASP A 3 20.77 5.92 -11.62
N PHE A 4 20.05 5.22 -10.74
CA PHE A 4 18.68 5.56 -10.37
C PHE A 4 18.60 6.60 -9.25
N ALA A 5 19.71 6.91 -8.56
CA ALA A 5 19.68 7.86 -7.45
C ALA A 5 19.22 9.27 -7.87
N PRO A 6 19.68 9.85 -9.00
CA PRO A 6 19.16 11.14 -9.48
C PRO A 6 17.68 11.10 -9.84
N VAL A 7 17.20 10.02 -10.46
CA VAL A 7 15.80 9.89 -10.88
C VAL A 7 14.88 9.75 -9.67
N ARG A 8 15.31 9.00 -8.65
CA ARG A 8 14.62 8.87 -7.37
C ARG A 8 14.54 10.20 -6.64
N HIS A 9 15.65 10.92 -6.54
CA HIS A 9 15.68 12.25 -5.94
C HIS A 9 14.74 13.22 -6.69
N ASN A 10 14.77 13.20 -8.02
CA ASN A 10 13.87 14.03 -8.83
C ASN A 10 12.39 13.69 -8.61
N MET A 11 12.03 12.41 -8.44
CA MET A 11 10.65 12.02 -8.08
C MET A 11 10.21 12.65 -6.76
N VAL A 12 11.08 12.66 -5.74
CA VAL A 12 10.77 13.31 -4.46
C VAL A 12 10.63 14.84 -4.62
N GLU A 13 11.61 15.50 -5.24
CA GLU A 13 11.65 16.96 -5.33
C GLU A 13 10.60 17.54 -6.30
N SER A 14 10.28 16.81 -7.36
CA SER A 14 9.39 17.30 -8.43
C SER A 14 7.98 16.75 -8.37
N GLN A 15 7.75 15.60 -7.70
CA GLN A 15 6.44 14.97 -7.60
C GLN A 15 5.92 15.00 -6.17
N LEU A 16 6.68 14.52 -5.17
CA LEU A 16 6.15 14.40 -3.81
C LEU A 16 6.05 15.75 -3.08
N ARG A 17 7.16 16.48 -2.94
CA ARG A 17 7.17 17.75 -2.19
C ARG A 17 6.22 18.81 -2.77
N PRO A 18 6.13 19.00 -4.10
CA PRO A 18 5.22 19.98 -4.68
C PRO A 18 3.74 19.63 -4.45
N ASN A 19 3.43 18.34 -4.25
CA ASN A 19 2.08 17.85 -3.98
C ASN A 19 1.83 17.62 -2.47
N ALA A 20 2.41 18.48 -1.63
CA ALA A 20 2.16 18.56 -0.20
C ALA A 20 2.46 17.27 0.60
N ILE A 21 3.35 16.42 0.11
CA ILE A 21 4.01 15.42 0.95
C ILE A 21 5.04 16.15 1.81
N THR A 22 4.82 16.17 3.12
CA THR A 22 5.56 16.96 4.10
C THR A 22 6.15 16.13 5.24
N ASP A 23 5.71 14.88 5.42
CA ASP A 23 6.30 13.97 6.40
C ASP A 23 7.76 13.66 6.01
N SER A 24 8.71 14.10 6.84
CA SER A 24 10.13 13.94 6.60
C SER A 24 10.60 12.49 6.68
N ARG A 25 9.96 11.64 7.50
CA ARG A 25 10.27 10.21 7.63
C ARG A 25 9.82 9.48 6.36
N LEU A 26 8.63 9.81 5.87
CA LEU A 26 8.10 9.27 4.61
C LEU A 26 8.97 9.69 3.42
N ILE A 27 9.32 10.97 3.32
CA ILE A 27 10.19 11.48 2.25
C ILE A 27 11.55 10.76 2.26
N ALA A 28 12.17 10.63 3.44
CA ALA A 28 13.44 9.93 3.57
C ALA A 28 13.34 8.45 3.15
N ALA A 29 12.22 7.78 3.44
CA ALA A 29 11.98 6.41 2.97
C ALA A 29 11.94 6.33 1.43
N PHE A 30 11.22 7.25 0.76
CA PHE A 30 11.15 7.31 -0.70
C PHE A 30 12.50 7.68 -1.35
N GLU A 31 13.34 8.49 -0.71
CA GLU A 31 14.71 8.80 -1.17
C GLU A 31 15.68 7.62 -0.99
N ALA A 32 15.50 6.82 0.07
CA ALA A 32 16.40 5.72 0.37
C ALA A 32 16.10 4.45 -0.44
N LEU A 33 14.83 4.15 -0.68
CA LEU A 33 14.40 2.85 -1.20
C LEU A 33 14.51 2.76 -2.73
N PRO A 34 15.18 1.73 -3.28
CA PRO A 34 15.34 1.54 -4.72
C PRO A 34 14.08 0.96 -5.37
N ARG A 35 13.09 1.83 -5.64
CA ARG A 35 11.81 1.47 -6.26
C ARG A 35 11.95 0.65 -7.55
N GLU A 36 13.02 0.85 -8.31
CA GLU A 36 13.35 0.08 -9.53
C GLU A 36 13.52 -1.42 -9.29
N ARG A 37 13.88 -1.85 -8.07
CA ARG A 37 14.03 -3.28 -7.72
C ARG A 37 12.70 -4.00 -7.57
N PHE A 38 11.62 -3.25 -7.40
CA PHE A 38 10.29 -3.80 -7.12
C PHE A 38 9.47 -4.04 -8.39
N VAL A 39 10.04 -3.82 -9.57
CA VAL A 39 9.36 -4.05 -10.86
C VAL A 39 10.16 -5.02 -11.73
N GLY A 40 9.60 -5.45 -12.85
CA GLY A 40 10.36 -6.22 -13.86
C GLY A 40 11.52 -5.38 -14.43
N PRO A 41 12.63 -6.00 -14.87
CA PRO A 41 13.78 -5.29 -15.44
C PRO A 41 13.42 -4.34 -16.59
N GLU A 42 12.41 -4.68 -17.38
CA GLU A 42 11.87 -3.90 -18.49
C GLU A 42 11.12 -2.63 -18.07
N LEU A 43 10.72 -2.55 -16.79
CA LEU A 43 10.03 -1.40 -16.21
C LEU A 43 10.93 -0.55 -15.30
N ALA A 44 12.16 -0.99 -15.04
CA ALA A 44 13.07 -0.32 -14.10
C ALA A 44 13.32 1.16 -14.47
N GLU A 45 13.50 1.46 -15.77
CA GLU A 45 13.74 2.83 -16.26
C GLU A 45 12.54 3.77 -16.07
N VAL A 46 11.34 3.21 -15.97
CA VAL A 46 10.09 3.97 -15.77
C VAL A 46 9.53 3.84 -14.35
N ALA A 47 10.30 3.24 -13.42
CA ALA A 47 9.87 2.99 -12.05
C ALA A 47 9.45 4.27 -11.28
N TYR A 48 9.98 5.41 -11.68
CA TYR A 48 9.83 6.71 -11.03
C TYR A 48 8.87 7.67 -11.75
N LEU A 49 8.23 7.21 -12.82
CA LEU A 49 7.13 7.96 -13.42
C LEU A 49 5.93 7.93 -12.48
N ASP A 50 5.15 9.01 -12.46
CA ASP A 50 3.90 9.09 -11.72
C ASP A 50 2.79 8.32 -12.43
N ARG A 51 2.95 7.00 -12.50
CA ARG A 51 1.98 6.06 -13.06
C ARG A 51 2.04 4.71 -12.34
N SER A 52 0.94 3.98 -12.37
CA SER A 52 0.89 2.61 -11.86
C SER A 52 1.65 1.67 -12.81
N LEU A 53 2.38 0.70 -12.26
CA LEU A 53 3.21 -0.23 -13.04
C LEU A 53 2.75 -1.68 -12.84
N PRO A 54 2.53 -2.46 -13.91
CA PRO A 54 2.07 -3.83 -13.77
C PRO A 54 3.16 -4.72 -13.15
N LEU A 55 2.77 -5.55 -12.19
CA LEU A 55 3.66 -6.52 -11.54
C LEU A 55 3.43 -7.96 -12.05
N GLY A 56 2.34 -8.19 -12.78
CA GLY A 56 1.81 -9.52 -13.13
C GLY A 56 0.63 -9.91 -12.24
N GLY A 57 -0.13 -10.95 -12.64
CA GLY A 57 -1.25 -11.46 -11.83
C GLY A 57 -2.38 -10.45 -11.56
N GLY A 58 -2.50 -9.39 -12.37
CA GLY A 58 -3.43 -8.28 -12.14
C GLY A 58 -3.00 -7.29 -11.04
N ARG A 59 -1.86 -7.54 -10.37
CA ARG A 59 -1.28 -6.62 -9.38
C ARG A 59 -0.51 -5.49 -10.04
N HIS A 60 -0.51 -4.34 -9.38
CA HIS A 60 0.19 -3.16 -9.82
C HIS A 60 0.93 -2.51 -8.66
N LEU A 61 2.10 -1.97 -8.96
CA LEU A 61 2.79 -1.05 -8.08
C LEU A 61 2.13 0.33 -8.25
N LEU A 62 1.55 0.86 -7.18
CA LEU A 62 0.86 2.15 -7.18
C LEU A 62 1.77 3.30 -7.61
N GLU A 63 1.15 4.32 -8.20
CA GLU A 63 1.74 5.64 -8.43
C GLU A 63 2.50 6.15 -7.19
N PRO A 64 3.75 6.63 -7.33
CA PRO A 64 4.52 7.19 -6.23
C PRO A 64 3.73 8.24 -5.44
N LEU A 65 3.03 9.17 -6.12
CA LEU A 65 2.29 10.21 -5.44
C LEU A 65 1.05 9.68 -4.73
N VAL A 66 0.31 8.75 -5.34
CA VAL A 66 -0.85 8.10 -4.70
C VAL A 66 -0.42 7.36 -3.44
N LEU A 67 0.63 6.53 -3.54
CA LEU A 67 1.18 5.80 -2.40
C LEU A 67 1.62 6.76 -1.28
N ALA A 68 2.40 7.79 -1.60
CA ALA A 68 2.86 8.76 -0.61
C ALA A 68 1.70 9.50 0.06
N THR A 69 0.69 9.89 -0.71
CA THR A 69 -0.51 10.59 -0.21
C THR A 69 -1.29 9.71 0.78
N MET A 70 -1.50 8.43 0.43
CA MET A 70 -2.19 7.47 1.29
C MET A 70 -1.39 7.19 2.58
N LEU A 71 -0.08 6.94 2.47
CA LEU A 71 0.78 6.68 3.63
C LEU A 71 0.91 7.90 4.56
N GLN A 72 0.99 9.11 4.02
CA GLN A 72 0.97 10.34 4.82
C GLN A 72 -0.35 10.48 5.58
N ALA A 73 -1.49 10.17 4.94
CA ALA A 73 -2.80 10.26 5.59
C ALA A 73 -2.99 9.25 6.72
N LEU A 74 -2.28 8.12 6.67
CA LEU A 74 -2.29 7.09 7.72
C LEU A 74 -1.51 7.49 8.99
N THR A 75 -0.67 8.52 8.92
CA THR A 75 0.12 9.03 10.05
C THR A 75 0.81 7.90 10.85
N ILE A 76 1.54 7.03 10.15
CA ILE A 76 2.13 5.81 10.73
C ILE A 76 3.18 6.16 11.78
N SER A 77 3.00 5.63 12.99
CA SER A 77 3.90 5.83 14.13
C SER A 77 4.94 4.72 14.25
N GLU A 78 6.08 5.00 14.90
CA GLU A 78 7.13 4.00 15.18
C GLU A 78 6.68 2.85 16.08
N ALA A 79 5.51 2.97 16.72
CA ALA A 79 4.92 1.95 17.56
C ALA A 79 3.85 1.11 16.82
N ASP A 80 3.44 1.52 15.62
CA ASP A 80 2.31 0.90 14.92
C ASP A 80 2.67 -0.50 14.40
N VAL A 81 1.71 -1.43 14.51
CA VAL A 81 1.68 -2.69 13.79
C VAL A 81 0.79 -2.54 12.56
N VAL A 82 1.38 -2.76 11.38
CA VAL A 82 0.74 -2.46 10.08
C VAL A 82 0.43 -3.75 9.33
N LEU A 83 -0.74 -3.81 8.71
CA LEU A 83 -1.09 -4.81 7.71
C LEU A 83 -1.09 -4.20 6.31
N ASP A 84 -0.21 -4.67 5.43
CA ASP A 84 -0.12 -4.30 4.02
C ASP A 84 -0.82 -5.35 3.16
N ILE A 85 -2.00 -5.02 2.63
CA ILE A 85 -2.84 -5.92 1.85
C ILE A 85 -2.53 -5.78 0.36
N GLY A 86 -2.16 -6.89 -0.26
CA GLY A 86 -1.77 -6.95 -1.67
C GLY A 86 -0.42 -6.29 -1.89
N CYS A 87 0.57 -6.65 -1.07
CA CYS A 87 1.90 -6.02 -1.07
C CYS A 87 2.67 -6.17 -2.39
N GLY A 88 2.23 -7.07 -3.29
CA GLY A 88 2.86 -7.33 -4.57
C GLY A 88 4.31 -7.75 -4.37
N THR A 89 5.24 -6.98 -4.92
CA THR A 89 6.70 -7.20 -4.79
C THR A 89 7.33 -6.54 -3.57
N GLY A 90 6.55 -5.93 -2.67
CA GLY A 90 6.99 -5.47 -1.35
C GLY A 90 7.41 -4.00 -1.22
N TYR A 91 7.17 -3.13 -2.22
CA TYR A 91 7.64 -1.73 -2.14
C TYR A 91 6.91 -0.93 -1.05
N SER A 92 5.57 -1.03 -0.99
CA SER A 92 4.76 -0.41 0.07
C SER A 92 5.20 -0.91 1.44
N THR A 93 5.43 -2.21 1.57
CA THR A 93 5.94 -2.85 2.78
C THR A 93 7.29 -2.28 3.19
N ALA A 94 8.23 -2.14 2.26
CA ALA A 94 9.56 -1.59 2.53
C ALA A 94 9.50 -0.11 2.94
N VAL A 95 8.57 0.67 2.38
CA VAL A 95 8.34 2.06 2.81
C VAL A 95 7.76 2.09 4.22
N MET A 96 6.70 1.32 4.48
CA MET A 96 6.06 1.27 5.79
C MET A 96 6.98 0.72 6.89
N SER A 97 7.90 -0.18 6.55
CA SER A 97 8.87 -0.73 7.51
C SER A 97 9.88 0.31 8.02
N LYS A 98 10.09 1.41 7.28
CA LYS A 98 10.85 2.58 7.77
C LYS A 98 10.05 3.48 8.72
N LEU A 99 8.73 3.27 8.81
CA LEU A 99 7.82 4.14 9.57
C LEU A 99 7.21 3.44 10.80
N ALA A 100 7.06 2.12 10.75
CA ALA A 100 6.32 1.32 11.72
C ALA A 100 7.21 0.45 12.61
N ALA A 101 6.65 -0.06 13.70
CA ALA A 101 7.32 -1.07 14.52
C ALA A 101 7.40 -2.40 13.78
N THR A 102 6.31 -2.82 13.13
CA THR A 102 6.21 -4.11 12.44
C THR A 102 5.24 -4.01 11.27
N VAL A 103 5.56 -4.68 10.15
CA VAL A 103 4.69 -4.76 8.98
C VAL A 103 4.41 -6.21 8.62
N VAL A 104 3.14 -6.58 8.55
CA VAL A 104 2.68 -7.86 7.99
C VAL A 104 2.23 -7.61 6.56
N ALA A 105 2.90 -8.21 5.60
CA ALA A 105 2.60 -8.06 4.18
C ALA A 105 1.85 -9.28 3.67
N LEU A 106 0.57 -9.11 3.32
CA LEU A 106 -0.31 -10.16 2.84
C LEU A 106 -0.36 -10.15 1.31
N GLU A 107 -0.04 -11.27 0.69
CA GLU A 107 -0.17 -11.46 -0.76
C GLU A 107 -0.72 -12.84 -1.09
N SER A 108 -1.67 -12.92 -2.03
CA SER A 108 -2.30 -14.17 -2.45
C SER A 108 -1.55 -14.86 -3.60
N ASP A 109 -0.80 -14.10 -4.42
CA ASP A 109 0.03 -14.66 -5.49
C ASP A 109 1.40 -15.10 -4.95
N ALA A 110 1.67 -16.41 -4.98
CA ALA A 110 2.91 -16.99 -4.44
C ALA A 110 4.19 -16.48 -5.14
N THR A 111 4.13 -16.11 -6.43
CA THR A 111 5.28 -15.59 -7.16
C THR A 111 5.61 -14.17 -6.70
N LEU A 112 4.59 -13.35 -6.50
CA LEU A 112 4.75 -11.99 -5.98
C LEU A 112 5.22 -12.01 -4.52
N ALA A 113 4.63 -12.86 -3.69
CA ALA A 113 5.04 -13.05 -2.30
C ALA A 113 6.52 -13.44 -2.18
N ALA A 114 6.98 -14.40 -3.00
CA ALA A 114 8.39 -14.79 -3.03
C ALA A 114 9.31 -13.63 -3.43
N ARG A 115 8.92 -12.85 -4.45
CA ARG A 115 9.69 -11.66 -4.87
C ARG A 115 9.71 -10.57 -3.79
N ALA A 116 8.62 -10.40 -3.04
CA ALA A 116 8.58 -9.48 -1.91
C ALA A 116 9.57 -9.89 -0.82
N ASP A 117 9.58 -11.16 -0.45
CA ASP A 117 10.50 -11.71 0.55
C ASP A 117 11.98 -11.53 0.13
N GLU A 118 12.29 -11.84 -1.13
CA GLU A 118 13.63 -11.63 -1.71
C GLU A 118 14.05 -10.15 -1.67
N ASN A 119 13.16 -9.24 -2.07
CA ASN A 119 13.43 -7.80 -2.08
C ASN A 119 13.64 -7.24 -0.67
N LEU A 120 12.78 -7.61 0.28
CA LEU A 120 12.86 -7.17 1.67
C LEU A 120 14.13 -7.68 2.34
N THR A 121 14.46 -8.97 2.13
CA THR A 121 15.71 -9.58 2.61
C THR A 121 16.94 -8.88 2.01
N ALA A 122 16.95 -8.62 0.70
CA ALA A 122 18.06 -7.94 0.03
C ALA A 122 18.26 -6.48 0.49
N LEU A 123 17.24 -5.87 1.09
CA LEU A 123 17.28 -4.53 1.68
C LEU A 123 17.54 -4.53 3.19
N GLY A 124 17.67 -5.71 3.81
CA GLY A 124 17.85 -5.84 5.26
C GLY A 124 16.65 -5.32 6.06
N VAL A 125 15.44 -5.56 5.57
CA VAL A 125 14.20 -5.21 6.28
C VAL A 125 13.87 -6.33 7.26
N ASP A 126 14.20 -6.14 8.53
CA ASP A 126 14.07 -7.17 9.58
C ASP A 126 12.74 -7.10 10.36
N ASN A 127 11.97 -6.02 10.17
CA ASN A 127 10.69 -5.78 10.87
C ASN A 127 9.46 -5.96 9.96
N ALA A 128 9.62 -6.63 8.82
CA ALA A 128 8.50 -6.99 7.95
C ALA A 128 8.50 -8.49 7.65
N VAL A 129 7.30 -9.07 7.53
CA VAL A 129 7.13 -10.48 7.15
C VAL A 129 6.11 -10.58 6.02
N VAL A 130 6.43 -11.38 5.00
CA VAL A 130 5.50 -11.71 3.92
C VAL A 130 4.74 -12.98 4.27
N VAL A 131 3.41 -12.92 4.21
CA VAL A 131 2.51 -14.04 4.48
C VAL A 131 1.58 -14.26 3.29
N ALA A 132 1.32 -15.53 3.00
CA ALA A 132 0.37 -15.91 1.96
C ALA A 132 -1.04 -16.02 2.54
N GLY A 133 -2.04 -15.50 1.84
CA GLY A 133 -3.44 -15.65 2.23
C GLY A 133 -4.41 -14.85 1.36
N GLU A 134 -5.71 -15.05 1.62
CA GLU A 134 -6.79 -14.36 0.92
C GLU A 134 -6.89 -12.89 1.35
N LEU A 135 -6.78 -11.98 0.39
CA LEU A 135 -6.65 -10.55 0.71
C LEU A 135 -7.86 -9.97 1.45
N ALA A 136 -9.08 -10.43 1.09
CA ALA A 136 -10.31 -9.95 1.71
C ALA A 136 -10.49 -10.46 3.16
N GLU A 137 -9.77 -11.52 3.56
CA GLU A 137 -9.83 -12.09 4.90
C GLU A 137 -8.84 -11.43 5.87
N GLY A 138 -7.86 -10.69 5.36
CA GLY A 138 -6.79 -10.08 6.15
C GLY A 138 -5.89 -11.13 6.79
N TYR A 139 -5.40 -10.85 8.01
CA TYR A 139 -4.53 -11.77 8.73
C TYR A 139 -4.89 -11.86 10.22
N PRO A 140 -6.00 -12.56 10.56
CA PRO A 140 -6.56 -12.58 11.91
C PRO A 140 -5.60 -13.11 12.99
N SER A 141 -4.64 -13.96 12.63
CA SER A 141 -3.68 -14.55 13.57
C SER A 141 -2.74 -13.55 14.23
N GLN A 142 -2.55 -12.37 13.63
CA GLN A 142 -1.73 -11.29 14.19
C GLN A 142 -2.54 -10.02 14.49
N ALA A 143 -3.86 -10.08 14.29
CA ALA A 143 -4.74 -9.01 14.70
C ALA A 143 -4.71 -8.83 16.23
N PRO A 144 -4.96 -7.62 16.74
CA PRO A 144 -5.36 -6.43 15.98
C PRO A 144 -4.19 -5.60 15.42
N PHE A 145 -4.46 -4.80 14.40
CA PHE A 145 -3.53 -3.88 13.74
C PHE A 145 -3.85 -2.42 14.04
N ASP A 146 -2.82 -1.59 14.16
CA ASP A 146 -2.97 -0.12 14.28
C ASP A 146 -3.32 0.51 12.94
N VAL A 147 -2.75 -0.04 11.87
CA VAL A 147 -2.90 0.45 10.50
C VAL A 147 -3.16 -0.69 9.53
N ILE A 148 -4.11 -0.49 8.62
CA ILE A 148 -4.33 -1.38 7.47
C ILE A 148 -4.22 -0.55 6.18
N PHE A 149 -3.41 -1.01 5.24
CA PHE A 149 -3.24 -0.38 3.94
C PHE A 149 -3.65 -1.37 2.84
N ILE A 150 -4.45 -0.92 1.86
CA ILE A 150 -4.81 -1.72 0.68
C ILE A 150 -4.12 -1.11 -0.54
N GLY A 151 -3.19 -1.87 -1.14
CA GLY A 151 -2.32 -1.43 -2.24
C GLY A 151 -2.98 -1.31 -3.63
N GLY A 152 -4.27 -0.99 -3.70
CA GLY A 152 -5.04 -0.99 -4.94
C GLY A 152 -6.51 -0.61 -4.74
N ALA A 153 -7.25 -0.54 -5.84
CA ALA A 153 -8.66 -0.19 -5.81
C ALA A 153 -9.53 -1.39 -5.42
N VAL A 154 -10.48 -1.18 -4.51
CA VAL A 154 -11.45 -2.19 -4.06
C VAL A 154 -12.87 -1.62 -4.15
N PRO A 155 -13.91 -2.44 -4.37
CA PRO A 155 -15.29 -1.97 -4.44
C PRO A 155 -15.82 -1.50 -3.08
N GLU A 156 -15.42 -2.19 -2.01
CA GLU A 156 -15.70 -1.83 -0.62
C GLU A 156 -14.58 -2.34 0.28
N ILE A 157 -14.53 -1.85 1.53
CA ILE A 157 -13.61 -2.38 2.55
C ILE A 157 -14.29 -3.59 3.19
N PRO A 158 -13.73 -4.81 3.09
CA PRO A 158 -14.34 -5.97 3.73
C PRO A 158 -14.43 -5.82 5.25
N ALA A 159 -15.57 -6.24 5.80
CA ALA A 159 -15.79 -6.22 7.25
C ALA A 159 -14.73 -7.00 8.04
N ALA A 160 -14.17 -8.07 7.44
CA ALA A 160 -13.09 -8.85 8.03
C ALA A 160 -11.82 -8.01 8.26
N LEU A 161 -11.47 -7.08 7.36
CA LEU A 161 -10.35 -6.17 7.53
C LEU A 161 -10.64 -5.13 8.61
N SER A 162 -11.83 -4.51 8.55
CA SER A 162 -12.27 -3.54 9.55
C SER A 162 -12.30 -4.12 10.97
N ALA A 163 -12.71 -5.38 11.14
CA ALA A 163 -12.76 -6.05 12.44
C ALA A 163 -11.36 -6.27 13.07
N GLN A 164 -10.31 -6.33 12.24
CA GLN A 164 -8.93 -6.53 12.68
C GLN A 164 -8.23 -5.23 13.09
N LEU A 165 -8.87 -4.08 12.94
CA LEU A 165 -8.30 -2.78 13.31
C LEU A 165 -8.52 -2.49 14.80
N VAL A 166 -7.53 -1.98 15.54
CA VAL A 166 -7.72 -1.50 16.92
C VAL A 166 -8.71 -0.32 16.96
N ASP A 167 -9.27 -0.03 18.13
CA ASP A 167 -10.00 1.23 18.33
C ASP A 167 -9.04 2.42 18.15
N GLY A 168 -9.45 3.43 17.37
CA GLY A 168 -8.56 4.51 16.93
C GLY A 168 -7.58 4.14 15.81
N GLY A 169 -7.59 2.87 15.35
CA GLY A 169 -6.77 2.43 14.24
C GLY A 169 -7.25 3.00 12.89
N ARG A 170 -6.37 2.96 11.90
CA ARG A 170 -6.50 3.72 10.63
C ARG A 170 -6.41 2.77 9.43
N LEU A 171 -7.32 2.90 8.48
CA LEU A 171 -7.33 2.11 7.26
C LEU A 171 -7.37 3.01 6.03
N CYS A 172 -6.50 2.77 5.04
CA CYS A 172 -6.55 3.50 3.78
C CYS A 172 -6.66 2.56 2.58
N ALA A 173 -7.58 2.90 1.66
CA ALA A 173 -7.85 2.16 0.44
C ALA A 173 -8.32 3.12 -0.67
N VAL A 174 -8.22 2.70 -1.93
CA VAL A 174 -8.80 3.41 -3.07
C VAL A 174 -10.16 2.82 -3.39
N LEU A 175 -11.21 3.64 -3.41
CA LEU A 175 -12.61 3.23 -3.62
C LEU A 175 -13.31 4.24 -4.54
N ALA A 176 -14.37 3.83 -5.23
CA ALA A 176 -15.24 4.76 -5.92
C ALA A 176 -16.09 5.57 -4.92
N ASP A 177 -16.27 6.87 -5.17
CA ASP A 177 -17.30 7.68 -4.51
C ASP A 177 -18.69 7.45 -5.13
N ASP A 178 -19.73 8.09 -4.58
CA ASP A 178 -21.11 7.95 -5.05
C ASP A 178 -21.30 8.39 -6.52
N ALA A 179 -20.38 9.19 -7.06
CA ALA A 179 -20.37 9.62 -8.46
C ALA A 179 -19.51 8.71 -9.36
N GLY A 180 -18.93 7.65 -8.80
CA GLY A 180 -18.08 6.69 -9.51
C GLY A 180 -16.63 7.13 -9.68
N ASN A 181 -16.19 8.22 -9.06
CA ASN A 181 -14.79 8.66 -9.15
C ASN A 181 -13.93 7.93 -8.14
N MET A 182 -12.73 7.49 -8.55
CA MET A 182 -11.81 6.80 -7.65
C MET A 182 -11.14 7.79 -6.69
N ARG A 183 -11.27 7.51 -5.39
CA ARG A 183 -10.80 8.33 -4.28
C ARG A 183 -9.96 7.50 -3.31
N ALA A 184 -8.86 8.08 -2.83
CA ALA A 184 -8.19 7.55 -1.64
C ALA A 184 -9.04 7.90 -0.41
N ARG A 185 -9.49 6.88 0.33
CA ARG A 185 -10.32 7.04 1.53
C ARG A 185 -9.57 6.58 2.77
N LEU A 186 -9.48 7.45 3.76
CA LEU A 186 -9.05 7.12 5.12
C LEU A 186 -10.28 6.75 5.95
N SER A 187 -10.19 5.66 6.71
CA SER A 187 -11.22 5.20 7.64
C SER A 187 -10.59 5.07 9.02
N ILE A 188 -11.23 5.60 10.05
CA ILE A 188 -10.75 5.54 11.43
C ILE A 188 -11.80 4.81 12.26
N ARG A 189 -11.38 3.76 12.98
CA ARG A 189 -12.28 3.04 13.87
C ARG A 189 -12.55 3.87 15.12
N THR A 190 -13.82 3.94 15.53
CA THR A 190 -14.28 4.58 16.77
C THR A 190 -15.34 3.69 17.40
N GLY A 191 -14.94 2.88 18.37
CA GLY A 191 -15.73 1.79 18.94
C GLY A 191 -16.15 0.78 17.85
N ASP A 192 -17.46 0.68 17.64
CA ASP A 192 -18.08 -0.21 16.64
C ASP A 192 -18.39 0.51 15.32
N THR A 193 -17.95 1.76 15.17
CA THR A 193 -18.22 2.58 13.99
C THR A 193 -16.94 3.02 13.29
N PHE A 194 -17.08 3.49 12.05
CA PHE A 194 -15.98 4.04 11.28
C PHE A 194 -16.31 5.47 10.85
N TYR A 195 -15.37 6.37 11.09
CA TYR A 195 -15.35 7.68 10.46
C TYR A 195 -14.58 7.59 9.14
N HIS A 196 -15.15 8.12 8.06
CA HIS A 196 -14.52 8.11 6.74
C HIS A 196 -14.19 9.52 6.27
N ARG A 197 -13.03 9.67 5.64
CA ARG A 197 -12.58 10.92 5.02
C ARG A 197 -11.94 10.63 3.66
N THR A 198 -12.42 11.31 2.63
CA THR A 198 -11.74 11.35 1.33
C THR A 198 -10.47 12.18 1.45
N ILE A 199 -9.34 11.62 1.04
CA ILE A 199 -8.01 12.26 1.10
C ILE A 199 -7.71 12.99 -0.20
N SER A 200 -7.90 12.32 -1.33
CA SER A 200 -7.62 12.87 -2.65
C SER A 200 -8.39 12.10 -3.73
N ASP A 201 -8.41 12.65 -4.94
CA ASP A 201 -8.52 11.83 -6.14
C ASP A 201 -7.34 10.85 -6.20
N ALA A 202 -7.61 9.60 -6.56
CA ALA A 202 -6.58 8.59 -6.71
C ALA A 202 -7.03 7.55 -7.73
N ALA A 203 -6.28 7.40 -8.82
CA ALA A 203 -6.45 6.29 -9.72
C ALA A 203 -5.57 5.13 -9.25
N ALA A 204 -6.18 3.97 -9.03
CA ALA A 204 -5.47 2.73 -8.80
C ALA A 204 -6.16 1.62 -9.61
N PRO A 205 -5.39 0.72 -10.24
CA PRO A 205 -5.98 -0.48 -10.85
C PRO A 205 -6.78 -1.30 -9.83
N GLU A 206 -7.86 -1.91 -10.28
CA GLU A 206 -8.67 -2.80 -9.46
C GLU A 206 -7.83 -3.96 -8.93
N MET A 207 -8.00 -4.27 -7.66
CA MET A 207 -7.25 -5.33 -6.99
C MET A 207 -8.02 -6.66 -7.09
N PRO A 208 -7.43 -7.70 -7.72
CA PRO A 208 -8.00 -9.05 -7.69
C PRO A 208 -8.15 -9.58 -6.26
N GLY A 209 -9.20 -10.36 -6.01
CA GLY A 209 -9.49 -10.96 -4.70
C GLY A 209 -10.52 -10.20 -3.85
N PHE A 210 -11.04 -9.07 -4.35
CA PHE A 210 -12.09 -8.26 -3.68
C PHE A 210 -13.42 -8.24 -4.43
N ALA A 211 -13.59 -9.09 -5.45
CA ALA A 211 -14.84 -9.14 -6.19
C ALA A 211 -15.98 -9.60 -5.28
N VAL A 212 -17.01 -8.77 -5.14
CA VAL A 212 -18.27 -9.17 -4.51
C VAL A 212 -18.87 -10.28 -5.38
N PRO A 213 -19.22 -11.46 -4.83
CA PRO A 213 -19.90 -12.49 -5.62
C PRO A 213 -21.13 -11.86 -6.25
N ALA A 214 -21.29 -11.97 -7.58
CA ALA A 214 -22.46 -11.46 -8.26
C ALA A 214 -23.71 -12.03 -7.58
N GLY A 215 -24.45 -11.18 -6.86
CA GLY A 215 -25.71 -11.57 -6.26
C GLY A 215 -26.62 -12.09 -7.38
N PHE A 216 -27.18 -13.28 -7.18
CA PHE A 216 -28.11 -13.88 -8.14
C PHE A 216 -29.18 -12.86 -8.53
N VAL A 217 -29.17 -12.46 -9.81
CA VAL A 217 -30.28 -11.71 -10.41
C VAL A 217 -31.37 -12.74 -10.69
N PHE A 218 -32.48 -12.65 -9.95
CA PHE A 218 -33.68 -13.48 -10.14
C PHE A 218 -34.44 -13.07 -11.41
#